data_AF-A0A3B9PHC8-F1
#
_entry.id   AF-A0A3B9PHC8-F1
#
_cell.length_a   1.000
_cell.length_b   1.000
_cell.length_c   1.000
_cell.angle_alpha   90.00
_cell.angle_beta   90.00
_cell.angle_gamma   90.00
#
_symmetry.space_group_name_H-M   'P 1'
#
loop_
_entity.id
_entity.type
_entity.pdbx_description
1 polymer ?
#
loop_
_entity_poly.entity_id
_entity_poly.type
_entity_poly.pdbx_seq_one_letter_code
_entity_poly.pdbx_strand_id
1 'polypeptide(L)'
;FDAAWLHAVTRGLRAPIKHVLMDSHRVVGVGNIYASESLFRARIHPLEPAGRLGPRRCARLVAAVRETLAAAIEAGGSTLRDFVGGDGQPGYFQQQYFVYGRDGQACRLCATPVQRIVSAQRATFFCPRCQRRT
;
A
#
# COMPACT_ATOMS: atom_id res chain seq x y z
N PHE A 1 13.20 2.10 -9.25
CA PHE A 1 11.87 2.51 -8.77
C PHE A 1 11.97 3.93 -8.23
N ASP A 2 11.59 4.92 -9.04
CA ASP A 2 11.62 6.34 -8.71
C ASP A 2 10.33 7.05 -9.20
N ALA A 3 10.18 8.32 -8.83
CA ALA A 3 8.99 9.11 -9.10
C ALA A 3 8.75 9.38 -10.60
N ALA A 4 9.82 9.63 -11.36
CA ALA A 4 9.74 9.93 -12.78
C ALA A 4 9.34 8.68 -13.56
N TRP A 5 9.97 7.54 -13.25
CA TRP A 5 9.60 6.24 -13.78
C TRP A 5 8.14 5.90 -13.47
N LEU A 6 7.71 6.01 -12.20
CA LEU A 6 6.33 5.68 -11.82
C LEU A 6 5.33 6.54 -12.57
N HIS A 7 5.60 7.84 -12.70
CA HIS A 7 4.74 8.74 -13.46
C HIS A 7 4.68 8.36 -14.95
N ALA A 8 5.82 8.02 -15.57
CA ALA A 8 5.87 7.63 -16.96
C ALA A 8 5.08 6.34 -17.24
N VAL A 9 5.30 5.29 -16.44
CA VAL A 9 4.68 3.97 -16.68
C VAL A 9 3.19 3.92 -16.35
N THR A 10 2.68 4.87 -15.56
CA THR A 10 1.24 4.96 -15.26
C THR A 10 0.48 5.80 -16.27
N ARG A 11 1.17 6.46 -17.23
CA ARG A 11 0.47 7.29 -18.22
C ARG A 11 -0.49 6.47 -19.07
N GLY A 12 -1.70 7.00 -19.25
CA GLY A 12 -2.79 6.35 -19.99
C GLY A 12 -3.48 5.21 -19.25
N LEU A 13 -2.96 4.75 -18.10
CA LEU A 13 -3.57 3.66 -17.36
C LEU A 13 -4.85 4.10 -16.64
N ARG A 14 -5.92 3.36 -16.88
CA ARG A 14 -7.20 3.49 -16.16
C ARG A 14 -7.30 2.55 -14.95
N ALA A 15 -6.38 1.59 -14.85
CA ALA A 15 -6.35 0.63 -13.75
C ALA A 15 -6.13 1.34 -12.39
N PRO A 16 -6.73 0.83 -11.30
CA PRO A 16 -6.45 1.27 -9.94
C PRO A 16 -4.95 1.28 -9.62
N ILE A 17 -4.45 2.32 -8.97
CA ILE A 17 -3.05 2.43 -8.56
C ILE A 17 -2.59 1.26 -7.69
N LYS A 18 -3.48 0.74 -6.82
CA LYS A 18 -3.16 -0.46 -6.01
C LYS A 18 -2.85 -1.67 -6.88
N HIS A 19 -3.56 -1.84 -8.00
CA HIS A 19 -3.31 -2.96 -8.91
C HIS A 19 -1.97 -2.79 -9.61
N VAL A 20 -1.64 -1.58 -10.04
CA VAL A 20 -0.34 -1.29 -10.68
C VAL A 20 0.83 -1.54 -9.73
N LEU A 21 0.68 -1.22 -8.45
CA LEU A 21 1.71 -1.50 -7.44
C LEU A 21 1.88 -3.01 -7.17
N MET A 22 0.82 -3.79 -7.30
CA MET A 22 0.83 -5.23 -7.05
C MET A 22 1.13 -6.06 -8.31
N ASP A 23 1.29 -5.40 -9.46
CA ASP A 23 1.67 -6.05 -10.72
C ASP A 23 3.17 -6.33 -10.71
N SER A 24 3.54 -7.60 -10.50
CA SER A 24 4.93 -8.04 -10.42
C SER A 24 5.70 -7.88 -11.73
N HIS A 25 5.02 -7.69 -12.87
CA HIS A 25 5.68 -7.33 -14.13
C HIS A 25 6.15 -5.87 -14.14
N ARG A 26 5.63 -5.01 -13.27
CA ARG A 26 5.97 -3.59 -13.16
C ARG A 26 6.78 -3.28 -11.91
N VAL A 27 6.30 -3.74 -10.75
CA VAL A 27 6.88 -3.46 -9.45
C VAL A 27 7.03 -4.76 -8.68
N VAL A 28 8.27 -5.19 -8.46
CA VAL A 28 8.57 -6.38 -7.66
C VAL A 28 8.57 -6.06 -6.16
N GLY A 29 8.17 -7.02 -5.33
CA GLY A 29 8.25 -6.93 -3.86
C GLY A 29 7.09 -6.20 -3.16
N VAL A 30 6.14 -5.63 -3.88
CA VAL A 30 4.99 -4.91 -3.28
C VAL A 30 3.74 -5.79 -3.25
N GLY A 31 3.59 -6.53 -2.15
CA GLY A 31 2.39 -7.34 -1.86
C GLY A 31 1.21 -6.53 -1.32
N ASN A 32 0.11 -7.22 -0.98
CA ASN A 32 -1.15 -6.59 -0.57
C ASN A 32 -1.04 -5.69 0.68
N ILE A 33 -0.25 -6.12 1.66
CA ILE A 33 0.06 -5.34 2.87
C ILE A 33 0.72 -4.04 2.46
N TYR A 34 1.91 -4.15 1.85
CA TYR A 34 2.76 -3.00 1.55
C TYR A 34 2.04 -2.03 0.61
N ALA A 35 1.27 -2.51 -0.36
CA ALA A 35 0.45 -1.66 -1.21
C ALA A 35 -0.57 -0.85 -0.40
N SER A 36 -1.32 -1.50 0.50
CA SER A 36 -2.35 -0.83 1.31
C SER A 36 -1.75 0.20 2.26
N GLU A 37 -0.68 -0.16 2.96
CA GLU A 37 0.03 0.70 3.90
C GLU A 37 0.71 1.90 3.19
N SER A 38 1.37 1.65 2.06
CA SER A 38 2.03 2.70 1.28
C SER A 38 1.02 3.71 0.73
N LEU A 39 -0.13 3.24 0.24
CA LEU A 39 -1.20 4.11 -0.26
C LEU A 39 -1.83 4.93 0.86
N PHE A 40 -1.97 4.35 2.06
CA PHE A 40 -2.42 5.07 3.24
C PHE A 40 -1.43 6.18 3.62
N ARG A 41 -0.14 5.85 3.74
CA ARG A 41 0.93 6.79 4.06
C ARG A 41 1.04 7.91 3.01
N ALA A 42 0.89 7.56 1.74
CA ALA A 42 0.82 8.51 0.63
C ALA A 42 -0.52 9.24 0.50
N ARG A 43 -1.52 8.98 1.37
CA ARG A 43 -2.87 9.56 1.31
C ARG A 43 -3.50 9.48 -0.10
N ILE A 44 -3.37 8.34 -0.77
CA ILE A 44 -3.92 8.08 -2.10
C ILE A 44 -5.00 7.01 -1.98
N HIS A 45 -6.18 7.27 -2.55
CA HIS A 45 -7.25 6.28 -2.61
C HIS A 45 -6.80 5.06 -3.44
N PRO A 46 -6.98 3.81 -2.97
CA PRO A 46 -6.45 2.63 -3.66
C PRO A 46 -7.06 2.38 -5.04
N LEU A 47 -8.31 2.81 -5.24
CA LEU A 47 -9.02 2.79 -6.53
C LEU A 47 -8.80 4.04 -7.39
N GLU A 48 -7.90 4.94 -7.02
CA GLU A 48 -7.53 6.05 -7.89
C GLU A 48 -6.94 5.50 -9.21
N PRO A 49 -7.42 5.93 -10.39
CA PRO A 49 -6.81 5.54 -11.66
C PRO A 49 -5.33 5.94 -11.67
N ALA A 50 -4.43 5.00 -11.95
CA ALA A 50 -2.99 5.23 -11.88
C ALA A 50 -2.53 6.39 -12.77
N GLY A 51 -3.13 6.53 -13.95
CA GLY A 51 -2.88 7.64 -14.86
C GLY A 51 -3.40 9.00 -14.38
N ARG A 52 -4.13 9.10 -13.27
CA ARG A 52 -4.53 10.39 -12.69
C ARG A 52 -3.53 10.91 -11.63
N LEU A 53 -2.53 10.12 -11.27
CA LEU A 53 -1.51 10.58 -10.34
C LEU A 53 -0.55 11.53 -11.07
N GLY A 54 -0.57 12.80 -10.68
CA GLY A 54 0.43 13.77 -11.13
C GLY A 54 1.81 13.54 -10.47
N PRO A 55 2.86 14.20 -10.95
CA PRO A 55 4.25 13.95 -10.53
C PRO A 55 4.47 14.05 -9.02
N ARG A 56 3.86 15.03 -8.35
CA ARG A 56 3.94 15.19 -6.89
C ARG A 56 3.31 14.03 -6.11
N ARG A 57 2.20 13.46 -6.62
CA ARG A 57 1.55 12.28 -6.01
C ARG A 57 2.40 11.04 -6.24
N CYS A 58 3.00 10.87 -7.42
CA CYS A 58 3.95 9.80 -7.70
C CYS A 58 5.17 9.86 -6.78
N ALA A 59 5.77 11.04 -6.58
CA ALA A 59 6.91 11.22 -5.68
C ALA A 59 6.57 10.81 -4.23
N ARG A 60 5.43 11.28 -3.71
CA ARG A 60 4.93 10.89 -2.39
C ARG A 60 4.66 9.39 -2.27
N LEU A 61 4.12 8.78 -3.32
CA LEU A 61 3.85 7.35 -3.34
C LEU A 61 5.14 6.52 -3.34
N VAL A 62 6.13 6.90 -4.15
CA VAL A 62 7.44 6.22 -4.19
C VAL A 62 8.14 6.30 -2.84
N ALA A 63 8.18 7.49 -2.22
CA ALA A 63 8.73 7.66 -0.88
C ALA A 63 8.01 6.76 0.13
N ALA A 64 6.67 6.78 0.14
CA ALA A 64 5.88 5.95 1.04
C ALA A 64 6.14 4.44 0.84
N VAL A 65 6.26 3.96 -0.40
CA VAL A 65 6.58 2.55 -0.68
C VAL A 65 7.95 2.18 -0.12
N ARG A 66 8.97 3.01 -0.35
CA ARG A 66 10.33 2.76 0.17
C ARG A 66 10.35 2.75 1.70
N GLU A 67 9.68 3.71 2.33
CA GLU A 67 9.58 3.80 3.79
C GLU A 67 8.83 2.61 4.39
N THR A 68 7.73 2.18 3.76
CA THR A 68 6.96 1.01 4.21
C THR A 68 7.77 -0.28 4.08
N LEU A 69 8.49 -0.48 2.97
CA LEU A 69 9.34 -1.66 2.78
C LEU A 69 10.56 -1.65 3.71
N ALA A 70 11.20 -0.50 3.92
CA ALA A 70 12.32 -0.36 4.84
C ALA A 70 11.90 -0.70 6.28
N ALA A 71 10.78 -0.13 6.75
CA ALA A 71 10.23 -0.45 8.06
C ALA A 71 9.86 -1.93 8.21
N ALA A 72 9.39 -2.56 7.13
CA ALA A 72 9.12 -4.00 7.13
C ALA A 72 10.40 -4.82 7.25
N ILE A 73 11.47 -4.47 6.51
CA ILE A 73 12.76 -5.15 6.58
C ILE A 73 13.37 -5.00 7.98
N GLU A 74 13.36 -3.78 8.55
CA GLU A 74 13.85 -3.51 9.92
C GLU A 74 13.09 -4.32 10.98
N ALA A 75 11.79 -4.53 10.78
CA ALA A 75 10.95 -5.32 11.69
C ALA A 75 11.03 -6.85 11.48
N GLY A 76 11.98 -7.34 10.67
CA GLY A 76 12.14 -8.77 10.38
C GLY A 76 11.19 -9.33 9.31
N GLY A 77 10.57 -8.46 8.52
CA GLY A 77 9.58 -8.79 7.48
C GLY A 77 8.14 -8.90 8.02
N SER A 78 7.19 -9.07 7.09
CA SER A 78 5.81 -9.43 7.44
C SER A 78 5.64 -10.95 7.39
N THR A 79 5.63 -11.63 8.53
CA THR A 79 5.40 -13.09 8.58
C THR A 79 3.93 -13.40 8.35
N LEU A 80 3.43 -13.28 7.12
CA LEU A 80 2.08 -13.75 6.79
C LEU A 80 2.14 -15.23 6.41
N ARG A 81 1.77 -16.07 7.38
CA ARG A 81 1.33 -17.49 7.34
C ARG A 81 2.15 -18.54 6.58
N ASP A 82 2.98 -18.22 5.60
CA ASP A 82 3.76 -19.23 4.84
C ASP A 82 5.26 -18.90 4.69
N PHE A 83 5.73 -17.78 5.24
CA PHE A 83 7.15 -17.45 5.26
C PHE A 83 7.61 -17.26 6.70
N VAL A 84 7.78 -18.39 7.39
CA VAL A 84 8.50 -18.45 8.65
C VAL A 84 9.96 -18.15 8.32
N GLY A 85 10.54 -17.10 8.91
CA GLY A 85 12.00 -16.93 8.89
C GLY A 85 12.67 -18.18 9.47
N GLY A 86 13.94 -18.42 9.15
CA GLY A 86 14.68 -19.60 9.62
C GLY A 86 14.73 -19.77 11.15
N ASP A 87 14.19 -18.82 11.92
CA ASP A 87 14.14 -18.73 13.37
C ASP A 87 12.73 -18.92 13.99
N GLY A 88 11.67 -19.09 13.20
CA GLY A 88 10.35 -19.48 13.74
C GLY A 88 9.47 -18.36 14.30
N GLN A 89 9.94 -17.11 14.38
CA GLN A 89 9.24 -16.02 15.07
C GLN A 89 8.33 -15.21 14.12
N PRO A 90 7.09 -14.87 14.52
CA PRO A 90 6.25 -13.95 13.77
C PRO A 90 6.85 -12.54 13.83
N GLY A 91 7.24 -12.02 12.67
CA GLY A 91 7.80 -10.70 12.47
C GLY A 91 6.91 -9.61 13.06
N TYR A 92 7.54 -8.72 13.83
CA TYR A 92 6.91 -7.68 14.65
C TYR A 92 6.12 -6.65 13.82
N PHE A 93 6.30 -6.63 12.50
CA PHE A 93 5.62 -5.70 11.59
C PHE A 93 4.09 -5.76 11.67
N GLN A 94 3.52 -6.93 12.02
CA GLN A 94 2.06 -7.10 12.11
C GLN A 94 1.37 -6.17 13.12
N GLN A 95 2.05 -5.80 14.21
CA GLN A 95 1.47 -4.95 15.26
C GLN A 95 1.39 -3.46 14.85
N GLN A 96 2.03 -3.07 13.74
CA GLN A 96 2.19 -1.67 13.34
C GLN A 96 1.30 -1.21 12.19
N TYR A 97 0.45 -2.06 11.62
CA TYR A 97 -0.39 -1.70 10.47
C TYR A 97 -1.32 -0.51 10.76
N PHE A 98 -1.40 0.42 9.81
CA PHE A 98 -2.33 1.54 9.87
C PHE A 98 -3.71 1.17 9.31
N VAL A 99 -3.78 0.35 8.27
CA VAL A 99 -5.04 -0.02 7.62
C VAL A 99 -5.18 -1.52 7.35
N TYR A 100 -4.09 -2.23 7.04
CA TYR A 100 -4.17 -3.64 6.64
C TYR A 100 -4.74 -4.52 7.76
N GLY A 101 -5.79 -5.30 7.46
CA GLY A 101 -6.43 -6.19 8.44
C GLY A 101 -7.11 -5.45 9.61
N ARG A 102 -7.30 -4.13 9.50
CA ARG A 102 -7.91 -3.28 10.53
C ARG A 102 -9.30 -2.82 10.16
N ASP A 103 -10.02 -3.55 9.32
CA ASP A 103 -11.35 -3.16 8.89
C ASP A 103 -12.34 -3.04 10.05
N GLY A 104 -13.17 -2.01 10.01
CA GLY A 104 -14.04 -1.61 11.11
C GLY A 104 -13.33 -0.90 12.27
N GLN A 105 -12.00 -1.01 12.40
CA GLN A 105 -11.26 -0.32 13.46
C GLN A 105 -11.05 1.16 13.13
N ALA A 106 -10.92 1.98 14.17
CA ALA A 106 -10.62 3.40 14.04
C ALA A 106 -9.28 3.63 13.32
N CYS A 107 -9.29 4.50 12.30
CA CYS A 107 -8.06 4.98 11.66
C CYS A 107 -7.17 5.69 12.70
N ARG A 108 -5.88 5.31 12.76
CA ARG A 108 -4.92 5.87 13.71
C ARG A 108 -4.66 7.38 13.54
N LEU A 109 -5.07 7.98 12.41
CA LEU A 109 -4.89 9.42 12.16
C LEU A 109 -6.16 10.26 12.34
N CYS A 110 -7.34 9.69 12.13
CA CYS A 110 -8.58 10.48 12.06
C CYS A 110 -9.81 9.83 12.70
N ALA A 111 -9.63 8.68 13.36
CA ALA A 111 -10.65 7.85 13.98
C ALA A 111 -11.75 7.29 13.05
N THR A 112 -11.88 7.75 11.80
CA THR A 112 -12.84 7.18 10.84
C THR A 112 -12.57 5.69 10.64
N PRO A 113 -13.58 4.82 10.72
CA PRO A 113 -13.40 3.38 10.53
C PRO A 113 -12.68 3.06 9.21
N VAL A 114 -11.68 2.19 9.28
CA VAL A 114 -10.99 1.66 8.10
C VAL A 114 -11.97 0.78 7.32
N GLN A 115 -12.01 0.98 6.01
CA GLN A 115 -12.87 0.24 5.11
C GLN A 115 -12.09 -0.89 4.44
N ARG A 116 -12.77 -2.03 4.26
CA ARG A 116 -12.32 -3.13 3.41
C ARG A 116 -13.21 -3.22 2.18
N ILE A 117 -12.58 -3.30 1.03
CA ILE A 117 -13.24 -3.64 -0.22
C ILE A 117 -12.52 -4.81 -0.87
N VAL A 118 -13.17 -5.50 -1.80
CA VAL A 118 -12.53 -6.48 -2.68
C VAL A 118 -12.33 -5.81 -4.03
N SER A 119 -11.11 -5.82 -4.55
CA SER A 119 -10.79 -5.31 -5.88
C SER A 119 -9.88 -6.29 -6.59
N ALA A 120 -10.26 -6.73 -7.80
CA ALA A 120 -9.61 -7.81 -8.54
C ALA A 120 -9.29 -9.04 -7.67
N GLN A 121 -10.29 -9.54 -6.93
CA GLN A 121 -10.16 -10.69 -6.01
C GLN A 121 -9.16 -10.52 -4.85
N ARG A 122 -8.68 -9.29 -4.59
CA ARG A 122 -7.78 -8.99 -3.48
C ARG A 122 -8.44 -8.04 -2.49
N ALA A 123 -8.37 -8.39 -1.21
CA ALA A 123 -8.79 -7.52 -0.13
C ALA A 123 -7.96 -6.21 -0.16
N THR A 124 -8.62 -5.09 0.02
CA THR A 124 -8.02 -3.75 -0.02
C THR A 124 -8.51 -2.98 1.19
N PHE A 125 -7.56 -2.46 1.97
CA PHE A 125 -7.85 -1.73 3.20
C PHE A 125 -7.42 -0.27 3.05
N PHE A 126 -8.27 0.66 3.47
CA PHE A 126 -7.98 2.09 3.36
C PHE A 126 -8.86 2.90 4.32
N CYS A 127 -8.42 4.12 4.64
CA CYS A 127 -9.26 5.07 5.37
C CYS A 127 -9.98 6.01 4.39
N PRO A 128 -11.34 6.02 4.35
CA PRO A 128 -12.08 6.82 3.38
C PRO A 128 -11.92 8.34 3.61
N ARG A 129 -11.60 8.76 4.84
CA ARG A 129 -11.37 10.17 5.18
C ARG A 129 -9.97 10.65 4.82
N CYS A 130 -8.93 9.85 5.12
CA CYS A 130 -7.53 10.19 4.85
C CYS A 130 -7.13 9.99 3.38
N GLN A 131 -7.78 9.06 2.68
CA GLN A 131 -7.47 8.70 1.29
C GLN A 131 -8.66 9.05 0.40
N ARG A 132 -8.88 10.34 0.15
CA ARG A 132 -9.96 10.81 -0.72
C ARG A 132 -9.60 10.62 -2.19
N ARG A 133 -10.62 10.39 -3.02
CA ARG A 133 -10.48 10.50 -4.48
C ARG A 133 -10.39 11.98 -4.85
N THR A 134 -9.62 12.25 -5.90
CA THR A 134 -9.44 13.59 -6.47
C THR A 134 -9.94 13.63 -7.90
#